data_AF-A0A3B4WQ35-F1
#
_entry.id   AF-A0A3B4WQ35-F1
#
_cell.length_a   1.000
_cell.length_b   1.000
_cell.length_c   1.000
_cell.angle_alpha   90.00
_cell.angle_beta   90.00
_cell.angle_gamma   90.00
#
_symmetry.space_group_name_H-M   'P 1'
#
loop_
_entity.id
_entity.type
_entity.pdbx_description
1 polymer ?
#
loop_
_entity_poly.entity_id
_entity_poly.type
_entity_poly.pdbx_seq_one_letter_code
_entity_poly.pdbx_strand_id
1 'polypeptide(L)'
;EEVPALQQQLQSTDLFSVTSEEDLAVRLNQDLQTVSEDPRLIIKYMQDNGAIVEEDPELYKVPDDPELLRALVDTTFKVEILPGNTGYLRFDKFVESPAVTKLEEVMAKTVWEPLKDTKNLIIDLRYNTGGCSTFLALILSYLQDTSQKHHFFTIYDRIQNTTTEYYSRTQITGPTYGSKRGVYVLTSYYTASVGEEFAYLIQSLHRGTVIGEITSGTLMHSKMFQVEGTDLAITVPFINFIDNNGECWLGGGVVPDAIVLAEEAVDHVHDISDFHQGLRSLMEGTGELLEKHYAIHEVALKVSKVLLSKWVEGMYWSVVDFESLASQLTTDLQEASGDHRLHVFHCDVEPELLHDVAKIPTAEEVGYIIDALFKIELLPGNVGYLRFDMMADIEVLRAIGPQLIKLVWSKITNTDALIIDMRYNTGGYSTAIPLLCTYFFDAEPLLHLYTIFDRTTTTMTEIMTLPQVRGQRYGSSRDVYILTSHMTGSAAEVFTRTMKDLNRATIVGEPTIGGSLSSGTYQIRDSVLYASIP
;
A
#
# COMPACT_ATOMS: atom_id res chain seq x y z
N GLU A 1 19.25 -24.30 1.56
CA GLU A 1 20.26 -23.87 2.57
C GLU A 1 19.75 -24.06 4.00
N GLU A 2 18.45 -24.20 4.21
CA GLU A 2 17.83 -24.38 5.54
C GLU A 2 18.11 -25.74 6.20
N VAL A 3 18.26 -26.84 5.45
CA VAL A 3 18.47 -28.17 6.05
C VAL A 3 19.72 -28.24 6.94
N PRO A 4 20.91 -27.76 6.50
CA PRO A 4 22.08 -27.65 7.38
C PRO A 4 21.86 -26.77 8.62
N ALA A 5 21.14 -25.65 8.48
CA ALA A 5 20.85 -24.74 9.59
C ALA A 5 19.91 -25.40 10.62
N LEU A 6 18.88 -26.10 10.15
CA LEU A 6 17.98 -26.89 10.98
C LEU A 6 18.73 -27.98 11.75
N GLN A 7 19.65 -28.70 11.09
CA GLN A 7 20.47 -29.72 11.75
C GLN A 7 21.33 -29.11 12.87
N GLN A 8 21.91 -27.93 12.65
CA GLN A 8 22.70 -27.23 13.65
C GLN A 8 21.83 -26.77 14.83
N GLN A 9 20.67 -26.18 14.56
CA GLN A 9 19.72 -25.73 15.59
C GLN A 9 19.27 -26.90 16.46
N LEU A 10 18.83 -28.00 15.83
CA LEU A 10 18.38 -29.21 16.52
C LEU A 10 19.48 -29.84 17.39
N GLN A 11 20.75 -29.79 16.96
CA GLN A 11 21.88 -30.28 17.76
C GLN A 11 22.15 -29.42 19.01
N SER A 12 21.82 -28.13 18.96
CA SER A 12 22.01 -27.18 20.06
C SER A 12 20.77 -27.00 20.94
N THR A 13 19.67 -27.66 20.60
CA THR A 13 18.38 -27.50 21.27
C THR A 13 18.42 -28.08 22.69
N ASP A 14 18.12 -27.23 23.68
CA ASP A 14 17.97 -27.66 25.06
C ASP A 14 16.62 -28.37 25.29
N LEU A 15 16.66 -29.70 25.44
CA LEU A 15 15.48 -30.52 25.71
C LEU A 15 15.29 -30.86 27.20
N PHE A 16 16.04 -30.25 28.14
CA PHE A 16 15.98 -30.60 29.57
C PHE A 16 14.61 -30.33 30.22
N SER A 17 13.82 -29.43 29.66
CA SER A 17 12.47 -29.08 30.14
C SER A 17 11.34 -29.89 29.48
N VAL A 18 11.65 -30.72 28.49
CA VAL A 18 10.67 -31.53 27.76
C VAL A 18 10.30 -32.77 28.57
N THR A 19 9.03 -32.92 28.94
CA THR A 19 8.56 -34.02 29.81
C THR A 19 7.53 -34.94 29.17
N SER A 20 7.04 -34.61 27.98
CA SER A 20 6.06 -35.37 27.20
C SER A 20 6.31 -35.23 25.69
N GLU A 21 5.68 -36.08 24.88
CA GLU A 21 5.72 -35.93 23.41
C GLU A 21 5.02 -34.66 22.94
N GLU A 22 3.99 -34.20 23.67
CA GLU A 22 3.35 -32.91 23.41
C GLU A 22 4.31 -31.74 23.64
N ASP A 23 5.03 -31.73 24.78
CA ASP A 23 6.09 -30.73 25.04
C ASP A 23 7.18 -30.78 23.98
N LEU A 24 7.54 -31.99 23.52
CA LEU A 24 8.54 -32.20 22.48
C LEU A 24 8.07 -31.60 21.15
N ALA A 25 6.82 -31.83 20.76
CA ALA A 25 6.23 -31.25 19.55
C ALA A 25 6.24 -29.72 19.59
N VAL A 26 5.81 -29.13 20.71
CA VAL A 26 5.81 -27.67 20.90
C VAL A 26 7.22 -27.10 20.78
N ARG A 27 8.19 -27.72 21.47
CA ARG A 27 9.57 -27.25 21.45
C ARG A 27 10.18 -27.37 20.06
N LEU A 28 10.05 -28.52 19.41
CA LEU A 28 10.58 -28.72 18.07
C LEU A 28 9.92 -27.78 17.05
N ASN A 29 8.61 -27.51 17.16
CA ASN A 29 7.95 -26.53 16.30
C ASN A 29 8.55 -25.11 16.46
N GLN A 30 8.90 -24.69 17.68
CA GLN A 30 9.58 -23.40 17.88
C GLN A 30 10.94 -23.36 17.17
N ASP A 31 11.72 -24.42 17.28
CA ASP A 31 13.02 -24.52 16.60
C ASP A 31 12.87 -24.58 15.06
N LEU A 32 11.88 -25.31 14.56
CA LEU A 32 11.56 -25.38 13.13
C LEU A 32 11.16 -24.00 12.59
N GLN A 33 10.25 -23.28 13.26
CA GLN A 33 9.78 -21.97 12.81
C GLN A 33 10.85 -20.89 12.92
N THR A 34 11.74 -20.96 13.91
CA THR A 34 12.87 -20.01 14.06
C THR A 34 13.83 -20.04 12.88
N VAL A 35 13.97 -21.20 12.23
CA VAL A 35 14.93 -21.39 11.13
C VAL A 35 14.26 -21.34 9.76
N SER A 36 13.07 -21.92 9.63
CA SER A 36 12.39 -22.05 8.33
C SER A 36 11.42 -20.93 8.00
N GLU A 37 10.81 -20.32 9.02
CA GLU A 37 9.68 -19.38 8.86
C GLU A 37 8.55 -19.96 7.97
N ASP A 38 8.45 -21.30 7.86
CA ASP A 38 7.47 -22.01 7.01
C ASP A 38 6.37 -22.64 7.89
N PRO A 39 5.15 -22.06 7.95
CA PRO A 39 4.07 -22.54 8.80
C PRO A 39 3.53 -23.92 8.38
N ARG A 40 3.87 -24.41 7.18
CA ARG A 40 3.47 -25.73 6.69
C ARG A 40 4.28 -26.86 7.35
N LEU A 41 5.50 -26.56 7.80
CA LEU A 41 6.39 -27.50 8.47
C LEU A 41 6.05 -27.59 9.96
N ILE A 42 5.26 -28.60 10.34
CA ILE A 42 4.72 -28.72 11.70
C ILE A 42 4.71 -30.17 12.21
N ILE A 43 5.07 -30.35 13.47
CA ILE A 43 4.96 -31.60 14.22
C ILE A 43 3.69 -31.57 15.06
N LYS A 44 2.91 -32.65 15.03
CA LYS A 44 1.66 -32.81 15.79
C LYS A 44 1.72 -34.07 16.65
N TYR A 45 1.15 -33.98 17.85
CA TYR A 45 0.88 -35.11 18.72
C TYR A 45 -0.45 -35.77 18.35
N MET A 46 -0.46 -37.09 18.16
CA MET A 46 -1.52 -37.87 17.52
C MET A 46 -2.22 -38.80 18.53
N GLN A 47 -2.65 -38.30 19.69
CA GLN A 47 -3.62 -39.03 20.52
C GLN A 47 -5.04 -38.69 20.03
N ASP A 48 -5.72 -39.68 19.46
CA ASP A 48 -7.15 -39.70 19.00
C ASP A 48 -7.54 -39.19 17.61
N ASN A 49 -6.62 -38.80 16.73
CA ASN A 49 -6.94 -38.64 15.30
C ASN A 49 -6.25 -39.74 14.49
N GLY A 50 -7.03 -40.76 14.08
CA GLY A 50 -6.60 -41.73 13.09
C GLY A 50 -6.04 -40.97 11.89
N ALA A 51 -4.81 -41.31 11.49
CA ALA A 51 -4.19 -40.75 10.30
C ALA A 51 -5.20 -40.84 9.16
N ILE A 52 -5.76 -39.71 8.74
CA ILE A 52 -6.41 -39.63 7.45
C ILE A 52 -5.25 -39.75 6.48
N VAL A 53 -4.96 -40.99 6.08
CA VAL A 53 -4.25 -41.25 4.84
C VAL A 53 -5.10 -40.53 3.81
N GLU A 54 -4.63 -39.38 3.32
CA GLU A 54 -5.15 -38.83 2.08
C GLU A 54 -4.95 -39.93 1.05
N GLU A 55 -6.02 -40.66 0.77
CA GLU A 55 -6.09 -41.52 -0.39
C GLU A 55 -5.83 -40.60 -1.59
N ASP A 56 -4.72 -40.88 -2.28
CA ASP A 56 -4.46 -40.35 -3.61
C ASP A 56 -5.76 -40.56 -4.41
N PRO A 57 -6.50 -39.49 -4.77
CA PRO A 57 -7.82 -39.66 -5.34
C PRO A 57 -7.65 -40.57 -6.55
N GLU A 58 -8.34 -41.71 -6.57
CA GLU A 58 -8.31 -42.62 -7.72
C GLU A 58 -8.39 -41.79 -8.99
N LEU A 59 -7.31 -41.81 -9.77
CA LEU A 59 -7.16 -41.12 -11.05
C LEU A 59 -8.50 -41.14 -11.77
N TYR A 60 -9.13 -39.97 -11.86
CA TYR A 60 -10.43 -39.81 -12.51
C TYR A 60 -10.26 -40.23 -13.98
N LYS A 61 -10.58 -41.49 -14.28
CA LYS A 61 -10.54 -42.04 -15.63
C LYS A 61 -11.67 -41.38 -16.42
N VAL A 62 -11.36 -40.24 -17.05
CA VAL A 62 -12.26 -39.58 -17.98
C VAL A 62 -12.47 -40.50 -19.19
N PRO A 63 -13.72 -40.75 -19.61
CA PRO A 63 -14.00 -41.54 -20.81
C PRO A 63 -13.49 -40.85 -22.08
N ASP A 64 -12.93 -41.62 -23.03
CA ASP A 64 -12.51 -41.12 -24.36
C ASP A 64 -13.68 -40.83 -25.32
N ASP A 65 -14.90 -41.13 -24.89
CA ASP A 65 -16.13 -41.02 -25.66
C ASP A 65 -16.68 -39.57 -25.67
N PRO A 66 -16.91 -38.97 -26.85
CA PRO A 66 -17.37 -37.58 -26.98
C PRO A 66 -18.71 -37.26 -26.28
N GLU A 67 -19.65 -38.20 -26.21
CA GLU A 67 -20.94 -37.95 -25.52
C GLU A 67 -20.77 -37.92 -24.01
N LEU A 68 -19.94 -38.81 -23.45
CA LEU A 68 -19.58 -38.80 -22.03
C LEU A 68 -18.74 -37.57 -21.64
N LEU A 69 -17.85 -37.09 -22.52
CA LEU A 69 -17.11 -35.83 -22.31
C LEU A 69 -18.04 -34.62 -22.27
N ARG A 70 -19.06 -34.60 -23.14
CA ARG A 70 -20.06 -33.53 -23.14
C ARG A 70 -20.90 -33.56 -21.86
N ALA A 71 -21.38 -34.73 -21.44
CA ALA A 71 -22.10 -34.89 -20.18
C ALA A 71 -21.24 -34.49 -18.97
N LEU A 72 -19.94 -34.78 -18.99
CA LEU A 72 -19.00 -34.34 -17.96
C LEU A 72 -18.89 -32.82 -17.90
N VAL A 73 -18.73 -32.15 -19.05
CA VAL A 73 -18.67 -30.68 -19.09
C VAL A 73 -19.98 -30.05 -18.64
N ASP A 74 -21.12 -30.55 -19.12
CA ASP A 74 -22.45 -30.04 -18.76
C ASP A 74 -22.78 -30.23 -17.26
N THR A 75 -22.20 -31.25 -16.61
CA THR A 75 -22.36 -31.49 -15.16
C THR A 75 -21.31 -30.76 -14.31
N THR A 76 -20.13 -30.48 -14.86
CA THR A 76 -19.02 -29.83 -14.15
C THR A 76 -19.14 -28.31 -14.19
N PHE A 77 -19.51 -27.74 -15.34
CA PHE A 77 -19.57 -26.31 -15.56
C PHE A 77 -21.01 -25.84 -15.63
N LYS A 78 -21.39 -25.00 -14.67
CA LYS A 78 -22.62 -24.23 -14.74
C LYS A 78 -22.30 -22.87 -15.37
N VAL A 79 -22.94 -22.58 -16.50
CA VAL A 79 -22.73 -21.34 -17.28
C VAL A 79 -24.04 -20.59 -17.42
N GLU A 80 -24.06 -19.34 -16.98
CA GLU A 80 -25.23 -18.45 -17.05
C GLU A 80 -24.80 -17.04 -17.46
N ILE A 81 -25.71 -16.25 -18.02
CA ILE A 81 -25.53 -14.81 -18.21
C ILE A 81 -26.51 -14.10 -17.27
N LEU A 82 -25.97 -13.44 -16.26
CA LEU A 82 -26.69 -12.68 -15.25
C LEU A 82 -27.11 -11.30 -15.79
N PRO A 83 -28.04 -10.59 -15.10
CA PRO A 83 -28.36 -9.20 -15.41
C PRO A 83 -27.12 -8.32 -15.51
N GLY A 84 -27.16 -7.31 -16.39
CA GLY A 84 -26.01 -6.43 -16.65
C GLY A 84 -24.98 -6.99 -17.63
N ASN A 85 -25.28 -8.09 -18.33
CA ASN A 85 -24.36 -8.78 -19.25
C ASN A 85 -23.11 -9.31 -18.51
N THR A 86 -23.32 -9.85 -17.31
CA THR A 86 -22.27 -10.49 -16.49
C THR A 86 -22.33 -12.00 -16.70
N GLY A 87 -21.27 -12.57 -17.25
CA GLY A 87 -21.11 -14.01 -17.35
C GLY A 87 -20.91 -14.62 -15.96
N TYR A 88 -21.51 -15.77 -15.71
CA TYR A 88 -21.33 -16.55 -14.49
C TYR A 88 -20.89 -17.96 -14.86
N LEU A 89 -19.75 -18.36 -14.31
CA LEU A 89 -19.12 -19.65 -14.51
C LEU A 89 -18.88 -20.28 -13.14
N ARG A 90 -19.54 -21.39 -12.84
CA ARG A 90 -19.27 -22.18 -11.65
C ARG A 90 -18.73 -23.55 -12.04
N PHE A 91 -17.73 -24.01 -11.31
CA PHE A 91 -17.27 -25.39 -11.35
C PHE A 91 -16.66 -25.78 -10.01
N ASP A 92 -16.95 -26.99 -9.56
CA ASP A 92 -16.66 -27.42 -8.20
C ASP A 92 -15.37 -28.29 -8.12
N LYS A 93 -14.77 -28.63 -9.27
CA LYS A 93 -13.47 -29.34 -9.35
C LYS A 93 -12.67 -28.97 -10.61
N PHE A 94 -11.34 -29.01 -10.49
CA PHE A 94 -10.40 -28.96 -11.62
C PHE A 94 -10.18 -30.36 -12.18
N VAL A 95 -10.81 -30.66 -13.32
CA VAL A 95 -10.83 -32.01 -13.90
C VAL A 95 -9.48 -32.37 -14.53
N GLU A 96 -8.98 -33.57 -14.22
CA GLU A 96 -7.88 -34.19 -14.95
C GLU A 96 -8.43 -35.05 -16.10
N SER A 97 -7.92 -34.88 -17.31
CA SER A 97 -8.32 -35.72 -18.45
C SER A 97 -7.11 -36.02 -19.33
N PRO A 98 -6.84 -37.29 -19.68
CA PRO A 98 -5.83 -37.64 -20.69
C PRO A 98 -6.23 -37.14 -22.10
N ALA A 99 -7.51 -36.81 -22.31
CA ALA A 99 -8.06 -36.29 -23.56
C ALA A 99 -8.25 -34.76 -23.54
N VAL A 100 -7.27 -34.01 -23.03
CA VAL A 100 -7.32 -32.53 -22.86
C VAL A 100 -7.81 -31.82 -24.12
N THR A 101 -7.34 -32.20 -25.31
CA THR A 101 -7.73 -31.53 -26.57
C THR A 101 -9.22 -31.67 -26.87
N LYS A 102 -9.81 -32.86 -26.66
CA LYS A 102 -11.25 -33.05 -26.87
C LYS A 102 -12.07 -32.31 -25.82
N LEU A 103 -11.61 -32.31 -24.57
CA LEU A 103 -12.24 -31.55 -23.48
C LEU A 103 -12.25 -30.04 -23.81
N GLU A 104 -11.12 -29.52 -24.28
CA GLU A 104 -10.96 -28.13 -24.70
C GLU A 104 -11.91 -27.75 -25.85
N GLU A 105 -12.10 -28.62 -26.86
CA GLU A 105 -13.08 -28.40 -27.94
C GLU A 105 -14.52 -28.31 -27.44
N VAL A 106 -14.88 -29.08 -26.42
CA VAL A 106 -16.22 -29.05 -25.81
C VAL A 106 -16.37 -27.78 -24.97
N MET A 107 -15.38 -27.44 -24.15
CA MET A 107 -15.38 -26.21 -23.33
C MET A 107 -15.43 -24.95 -24.18
N ALA A 108 -14.70 -24.91 -25.30
CA ALA A 108 -14.75 -23.82 -26.26
C ALA A 108 -16.18 -23.48 -26.67
N LYS A 109 -17.02 -24.50 -26.90
CA LYS A 109 -18.41 -24.34 -27.36
C LYS A 109 -19.42 -24.12 -26.24
N THR A 110 -19.20 -24.74 -25.08
CA THR A 110 -20.19 -24.80 -23.97
C THR A 110 -19.94 -23.75 -22.91
N VAL A 111 -18.69 -23.35 -22.70
CA VAL A 111 -18.28 -22.37 -21.69
C VAL A 111 -17.88 -21.06 -22.33
N TRP A 112 -16.89 -21.09 -23.23
CA TRP A 112 -16.27 -19.86 -23.70
C TRP A 112 -17.07 -19.14 -24.78
N GLU A 113 -17.70 -19.88 -25.71
CA GLU A 113 -18.54 -19.28 -26.76
C GLU A 113 -19.73 -18.49 -26.19
N PRO A 114 -20.49 -18.98 -25.17
CA PRO A 114 -21.55 -18.18 -24.54
C PRO A 114 -21.04 -16.96 -23.76
N LEU A 115 -19.87 -17.06 -23.13
CA LEU A 115 -19.31 -16.01 -22.27
C LEU A 115 -18.50 -14.96 -23.05
N LYS A 116 -18.17 -15.21 -24.32
CA LYS A 116 -17.20 -14.41 -25.08
C LYS A 116 -17.58 -12.94 -25.28
N ASP A 117 -18.85 -12.57 -25.13
CA ASP A 117 -19.37 -11.21 -25.35
C ASP A 117 -19.89 -10.56 -24.05
N THR A 118 -19.69 -11.21 -22.89
CA THR A 118 -20.06 -10.62 -21.60
C THR A 118 -19.11 -9.48 -21.21
N LYS A 119 -19.61 -8.53 -20.42
CA LYS A 119 -18.86 -7.35 -19.94
C LYS A 119 -17.91 -7.73 -18.81
N ASN A 120 -18.42 -8.52 -17.87
CA ASN A 120 -17.74 -9.04 -16.69
C ASN A 120 -17.93 -10.56 -16.62
N LEU A 121 -17.02 -11.26 -15.94
CA LEU A 121 -17.09 -12.70 -15.69
C LEU A 121 -16.95 -12.96 -14.19
N ILE A 122 -17.92 -13.65 -13.62
CA ILE A 122 -17.86 -14.24 -12.29
C ILE A 122 -17.42 -15.68 -12.43
N ILE A 123 -16.37 -16.07 -11.71
CA ILE A 123 -15.92 -17.45 -11.56
C ILE A 123 -16.20 -17.88 -10.11
N ASP A 124 -17.20 -18.73 -9.92
CA ASP A 124 -17.64 -19.13 -8.58
C ASP A 124 -16.93 -20.41 -8.12
N LEU A 125 -15.99 -20.24 -7.17
CA LEU A 125 -15.22 -21.32 -6.55
C LEU A 125 -15.64 -21.58 -5.11
N ARG A 126 -16.77 -21.02 -4.63
CA ARG A 126 -17.25 -21.18 -3.25
C ARG A 126 -17.54 -22.63 -2.85
N TYR A 127 -17.61 -23.54 -3.81
CA TYR A 127 -17.83 -24.97 -3.60
C TYR A 127 -16.69 -25.82 -4.16
N ASN A 128 -15.60 -25.19 -4.60
CA ASN A 128 -14.54 -25.86 -5.34
C ASN A 128 -13.53 -26.52 -4.40
N THR A 129 -13.41 -27.85 -4.47
CA THR A 129 -12.53 -28.61 -3.59
C THR A 129 -11.18 -28.97 -4.23
N GLY A 130 -10.74 -28.23 -5.25
CA GLY A 130 -9.46 -28.43 -5.93
C GLY A 130 -9.51 -29.37 -7.12
N GLY A 131 -8.39 -30.05 -7.41
CA GLY A 131 -8.24 -30.96 -8.56
C GLY A 131 -6.83 -30.92 -9.17
N CYS A 132 -6.71 -30.76 -10.49
CA CYS A 132 -5.45 -30.88 -11.23
C CYS A 132 -4.87 -29.54 -11.73
N SER A 133 -3.59 -29.26 -11.46
CA SER A 133 -2.88 -28.03 -11.85
C SER A 133 -2.64 -27.88 -13.37
N THR A 134 -2.70 -28.97 -14.16
CA THR A 134 -2.66 -28.87 -15.63
C THR A 134 -3.91 -28.19 -16.18
N PHE A 135 -5.06 -28.44 -15.56
CA PHE A 135 -6.33 -27.82 -15.93
C PHE A 135 -6.38 -26.34 -15.52
N LEU A 136 -5.78 -26.01 -14.38
CA LEU A 136 -5.57 -24.63 -13.93
C LEU A 136 -4.91 -23.76 -15.00
N ALA A 137 -3.76 -24.19 -15.55
CA ALA A 137 -3.07 -23.43 -16.59
C ALA A 137 -3.90 -23.26 -17.89
N LEU A 138 -4.78 -24.22 -18.20
CA LEU A 138 -5.71 -24.10 -19.33
C LEU A 138 -6.76 -23.01 -19.08
N ILE A 139 -7.40 -22.99 -17.91
CA ILE A 139 -8.40 -21.96 -17.58
C ILE A 139 -7.75 -20.56 -17.57
N LEU A 140 -6.57 -20.41 -16.96
CA LEU A 140 -5.83 -19.14 -16.96
C LEU A 140 -5.50 -18.66 -18.38
N SER A 141 -5.21 -19.58 -19.31
CA SER A 141 -4.96 -19.24 -20.71
C SER A 141 -6.19 -18.63 -21.41
N TYR A 142 -7.41 -19.06 -21.07
CA TYR A 142 -8.63 -18.45 -21.60
C TYR A 142 -8.86 -17.03 -21.08
N LEU A 143 -8.30 -16.70 -19.92
CA LEU A 143 -8.44 -15.37 -19.31
C LEU A 143 -7.41 -14.37 -19.83
N GLN A 144 -6.54 -14.74 -20.76
CA GLN A 144 -5.48 -13.85 -21.27
C GLN A 144 -5.53 -13.68 -22.79
N ASP A 145 -4.73 -12.74 -23.28
CA ASP A 145 -4.52 -12.56 -24.71
C ASP A 145 -3.46 -13.55 -25.21
N THR A 146 -3.69 -14.19 -26.35
CA THR A 146 -2.79 -15.24 -26.88
C THR A 146 -1.57 -14.70 -27.61
N SER A 147 -1.41 -13.37 -27.69
CA SER A 147 -0.34 -12.73 -28.45
C SER A 147 1.05 -12.94 -27.85
N GLN A 148 1.14 -13.22 -26.56
CA GLN A 148 2.39 -13.45 -25.86
C GLN A 148 2.30 -14.66 -24.94
N LYS A 149 3.45 -15.32 -24.76
CA LYS A 149 3.58 -16.42 -23.81
C LYS A 149 3.86 -15.80 -22.43
N HIS A 150 2.99 -16.05 -21.47
CA HIS A 150 3.10 -15.57 -20.09
C HIS A 150 3.46 -16.75 -19.19
N HIS A 151 4.41 -16.55 -18.28
CA HIS A 151 4.64 -17.50 -17.18
C HIS A 151 3.56 -17.29 -16.13
N PHE A 152 2.95 -18.38 -15.65
CA PHE A 152 1.95 -18.32 -14.59
C PHE A 152 2.54 -18.67 -13.23
N PHE A 153 3.18 -19.83 -13.15
CA PHE A 153 3.76 -20.33 -11.92
C PHE A 153 4.72 -21.49 -12.20
N THR A 154 5.50 -21.84 -11.20
CA THR A 154 6.44 -22.95 -11.20
C THR A 154 6.18 -23.84 -9.99
N ILE A 155 6.09 -25.14 -10.22
CA ILE A 155 6.01 -26.16 -9.16
C ILE A 155 7.37 -26.83 -9.08
N TYR A 156 8.01 -26.76 -7.91
CA TYR A 156 9.15 -27.60 -7.57
C TYR A 156 8.69 -28.73 -6.64
N ASP A 157 8.73 -29.97 -7.12
CA ASP A 157 8.47 -31.18 -6.34
C ASP A 157 9.78 -31.76 -5.84
N ARG A 158 9.99 -31.72 -4.52
CA ARG A 158 11.20 -32.24 -3.88
C ARG A 158 11.31 -33.76 -3.91
N ILE A 159 10.19 -34.49 -3.86
CA ILE A 159 10.18 -35.96 -3.85
C ILE A 159 10.61 -36.49 -5.22
N GLN A 160 10.03 -35.94 -6.28
CA GLN A 160 10.40 -36.27 -7.65
C GLN A 160 11.70 -35.58 -8.10
N ASN A 161 12.10 -34.53 -7.38
CA ASN A 161 13.19 -33.63 -7.73
C ASN A 161 13.02 -33.05 -9.14
N THR A 162 11.81 -32.59 -9.43
CA THR A 162 11.40 -32.02 -10.71
C THR A 162 10.94 -30.57 -10.54
N THR A 163 11.25 -29.74 -11.53
CA THR A 163 10.73 -28.38 -11.64
C THR A 163 9.87 -28.31 -12.88
N THR A 164 8.60 -27.97 -12.71
CA THR A 164 7.64 -27.85 -13.81
C THR A 164 7.15 -26.41 -13.89
N GLU A 165 7.35 -25.78 -15.04
CA GLU A 165 6.91 -24.42 -15.30
C GLU A 165 5.60 -24.44 -16.10
N TYR A 166 4.63 -23.62 -15.68
CA TYR A 166 3.33 -23.50 -16.31
C TYR A 166 3.21 -22.14 -17.00
N TYR A 167 2.77 -22.18 -18.25
CA TYR A 167 2.72 -21.01 -19.13
C TYR A 167 1.37 -20.90 -19.84
N SER A 168 1.06 -19.69 -20.31
CA SER A 168 -0.07 -19.45 -21.21
C SER A 168 0.07 -20.23 -22.52
N ARG A 169 -1.07 -20.65 -23.06
CA ARG A 169 -1.15 -21.25 -24.39
C ARG A 169 -1.24 -20.17 -25.47
N THR A 170 -0.34 -20.25 -26.45
CA THR A 170 -0.35 -19.35 -27.63
C THR A 170 -1.37 -19.78 -28.69
N GLN A 171 -1.84 -21.03 -28.63
CA GLN A 171 -2.91 -21.57 -29.46
C GLN A 171 -3.93 -22.24 -28.53
N ILE A 172 -5.15 -21.70 -28.53
CA ILE A 172 -6.25 -22.18 -27.70
C ILE A 172 -7.50 -22.32 -28.57
N THR A 173 -8.33 -23.30 -28.25
CA THR A 173 -9.54 -23.62 -29.01
C THR A 173 -10.69 -22.73 -28.54
N GLY A 174 -11.37 -22.07 -29.48
CA GLY A 174 -12.49 -21.17 -29.18
C GLY A 174 -12.06 -19.75 -28.82
N PRO A 175 -13.01 -18.89 -28.41
CA PRO A 175 -12.72 -17.52 -28.04
C PRO A 175 -12.04 -17.45 -26.67
N THR A 176 -11.05 -16.56 -26.52
CA THR A 176 -10.58 -16.17 -25.20
C THR A 176 -11.48 -15.10 -24.59
N TYR A 177 -11.53 -15.07 -23.26
CA TYR A 177 -12.13 -13.97 -22.54
C TYR A 177 -11.25 -12.70 -22.61
N GLY A 178 -9.94 -12.88 -22.85
CA GLY A 178 -8.98 -11.80 -23.07
C GLY A 178 -8.60 -11.07 -21.78
N SER A 179 -7.61 -10.19 -21.84
CA SER A 179 -6.98 -9.58 -20.64
C SER A 179 -7.74 -8.38 -20.04
N LYS A 180 -8.63 -7.73 -20.80
CA LYS A 180 -9.15 -6.39 -20.46
C LYS A 180 -10.44 -6.37 -19.65
N ARG A 181 -11.24 -7.43 -19.73
CA ARG A 181 -12.57 -7.48 -19.10
C ARG A 181 -12.47 -7.92 -17.66
N GLY A 182 -13.32 -7.39 -16.79
CA GLY A 182 -13.34 -7.73 -15.37
C GLY A 182 -13.57 -9.22 -15.15
N VAL A 183 -12.75 -9.82 -14.29
CA VAL A 183 -12.87 -11.20 -13.81
C VAL A 183 -12.94 -11.14 -12.29
N TYR A 184 -13.99 -11.74 -11.73
CA TYR A 184 -14.27 -11.74 -10.30
C TYR A 184 -14.37 -13.18 -9.84
N VAL A 185 -13.55 -13.59 -8.87
CA VAL A 185 -13.49 -14.97 -8.38
C VAL A 185 -14.12 -15.02 -7.01
N LEU A 186 -15.12 -15.89 -6.83
CA LEU A 186 -15.79 -16.05 -5.56
C LEU A 186 -15.17 -17.17 -4.75
N THR A 187 -14.83 -16.91 -3.51
CA THR A 187 -14.23 -17.89 -2.59
C THR A 187 -15.08 -18.08 -1.34
N SER A 188 -14.93 -19.24 -0.71
CA SER A 188 -15.45 -19.54 0.62
C SER A 188 -14.41 -20.32 1.42
N TYR A 189 -14.68 -20.59 2.69
CA TYR A 189 -13.85 -21.51 3.48
C TYR A 189 -13.80 -22.94 2.92
N TYR A 190 -14.69 -23.32 1.98
CA TYR A 190 -14.64 -24.61 1.28
C TYR A 190 -13.71 -24.63 0.08
N THR A 191 -13.29 -23.47 -0.42
CA THR A 191 -12.35 -23.39 -1.55
C THR A 191 -11.01 -24.01 -1.12
N ALA A 192 -10.55 -25.02 -1.83
CA ALA A 192 -9.38 -25.83 -1.43
C ALA A 192 -8.44 -26.18 -2.59
N SER A 193 -7.17 -26.46 -2.29
CA SER A 193 -6.17 -27.02 -3.20
C SER A 193 -6.06 -26.19 -4.49
N VAL A 194 -6.21 -26.77 -5.68
CA VAL A 194 -6.10 -26.06 -6.97
C VAL A 194 -7.12 -24.92 -7.12
N GLY A 195 -8.25 -24.95 -6.39
CA GLY A 195 -9.18 -23.81 -6.32
C GLY A 195 -8.56 -22.60 -5.64
N GLU A 196 -7.72 -22.83 -4.63
CA GLU A 196 -6.95 -21.78 -3.96
C GLU A 196 -5.79 -21.33 -4.84
N GLU A 197 -5.06 -22.24 -5.49
CA GLU A 197 -4.03 -21.88 -6.49
C GLU A 197 -4.60 -20.97 -7.59
N PHE A 198 -5.82 -21.26 -8.07
CA PHE A 198 -6.49 -20.41 -9.04
C PHE A 198 -6.80 -19.02 -8.49
N ALA A 199 -7.42 -18.93 -7.32
CA ALA A 199 -7.76 -17.64 -6.71
C ALA A 199 -6.51 -16.80 -6.42
N TYR A 200 -5.47 -17.43 -5.86
CA TYR A 200 -4.17 -16.81 -5.62
C TYR A 200 -3.55 -16.25 -6.90
N LEU A 201 -3.52 -17.06 -7.98
CA LEU A 201 -2.95 -16.62 -9.25
C LEU A 201 -3.75 -15.51 -9.92
N ILE A 202 -5.06 -15.42 -9.68
CA ILE A 202 -5.86 -14.29 -10.19
C ILE A 202 -5.40 -12.98 -9.56
N GLN A 203 -5.01 -12.99 -8.28
CA GLN A 203 -4.40 -11.85 -7.60
C GLN A 203 -2.96 -11.60 -8.06
N SER A 204 -2.10 -12.63 -8.04
CA SER A 204 -0.66 -12.48 -8.34
C SER A 204 -0.39 -12.07 -9.80
N LEU A 205 -1.24 -12.51 -10.73
CA LEU A 205 -1.18 -12.13 -12.14
C LEU A 205 -1.87 -10.79 -12.42
N HIS A 206 -2.44 -10.15 -11.39
CA HIS A 206 -3.25 -8.94 -11.51
C HIS A 206 -4.35 -9.10 -12.58
N ARG A 207 -4.95 -10.29 -12.63
CA ARG A 207 -5.94 -10.59 -13.66
C ARG A 207 -7.36 -10.29 -13.20
N GLY A 208 -7.64 -10.26 -11.91
CA GLY A 208 -8.99 -10.04 -11.44
C GLY A 208 -9.04 -9.82 -9.95
N THR A 209 -10.25 -9.90 -9.41
CA THR A 209 -10.55 -9.59 -8.01
C THR A 209 -11.11 -10.83 -7.34
N VAL A 210 -10.56 -11.22 -6.20
CA VAL A 210 -11.07 -12.31 -5.36
C VAL A 210 -11.99 -11.73 -4.30
N ILE A 211 -13.20 -12.29 -4.17
CA ILE A 211 -14.26 -11.77 -3.32
C ILE A 211 -14.88 -12.94 -2.53
N GLY A 212 -15.02 -12.79 -1.21
CA GLY A 212 -15.66 -13.80 -0.37
C GLY A 212 -14.89 -14.04 0.91
N GLU A 213 -14.87 -15.29 1.38
CA GLU A 213 -14.19 -15.66 2.62
C GLU A 213 -12.75 -16.09 2.35
N ILE A 214 -11.92 -16.04 3.40
CA ILE A 214 -10.60 -16.68 3.40
C ILE A 214 -10.78 -18.17 3.12
N THR A 215 -9.98 -18.70 2.19
CA THR A 215 -10.10 -20.10 1.73
C THR A 215 -9.59 -21.09 2.78
N SER A 216 -9.78 -22.40 2.54
CA SER A 216 -9.54 -23.46 3.53
C SER A 216 -8.09 -23.57 4.05
N GLY A 217 -7.11 -23.10 3.29
CA GLY A 217 -5.68 -23.34 3.50
C GLY A 217 -5.23 -24.78 3.20
N THR A 218 -6.08 -25.59 2.56
CA THR A 218 -5.84 -27.01 2.31
C THR A 218 -5.16 -27.22 0.96
N LEU A 219 -3.84 -27.02 0.92
CA LEU A 219 -3.01 -27.28 -0.25
C LEU A 219 -2.40 -28.68 -0.24
N MET A 220 -2.36 -29.34 -1.40
CA MET A 220 -1.69 -30.64 -1.59
C MET A 220 -0.16 -30.52 -1.71
N HIS A 221 0.44 -29.57 -0.98
CA HIS A 221 1.87 -29.25 -1.07
C HIS A 221 2.71 -29.92 0.03
N SER A 222 2.05 -30.60 0.97
CA SER A 222 2.69 -31.23 2.14
C SER A 222 2.31 -32.71 2.26
N LYS A 223 3.18 -33.49 2.91
CA LYS A 223 2.91 -34.87 3.31
C LYS A 223 3.15 -35.06 4.80
N MET A 224 2.30 -35.86 5.42
CA MET A 224 2.46 -36.25 6.82
C MET A 224 3.24 -37.56 6.93
N PHE A 225 4.21 -37.59 7.83
CA PHE A 225 5.05 -38.75 8.13
C PHE A 225 4.97 -39.06 9.62
N GLN A 226 4.59 -40.28 9.98
CA GLN A 226 4.65 -40.74 11.37
C GLN A 226 6.11 -40.88 11.80
N VAL A 227 6.45 -40.36 12.98
CA VAL A 227 7.75 -40.56 13.61
C VAL A 227 7.75 -41.92 14.30
N GLU A 228 8.61 -42.82 13.80
CA GLU A 228 8.66 -44.21 14.23
C GLU A 228 8.85 -44.34 15.76
N GLY A 229 8.00 -45.13 16.41
CA GLY A 229 8.08 -45.41 17.84
C GLY A 229 7.53 -44.30 18.75
N THR A 230 6.82 -43.31 18.21
CA THR A 230 6.18 -42.20 18.95
C THR A 230 4.75 -41.97 18.46
N ASP A 231 3.95 -41.23 19.23
CA ASP A 231 2.65 -40.72 18.78
C ASP A 231 2.80 -39.36 18.07
N LEU A 232 3.99 -39.06 17.52
CA LEU A 232 4.25 -37.83 16.77
C LEU A 232 4.16 -38.04 15.26
N ALA A 233 3.60 -37.06 14.55
CA ALA A 233 3.63 -36.98 13.09
C ALA A 233 4.19 -35.63 12.65
N ILE A 234 5.04 -35.63 11.63
CA ILE A 234 5.57 -34.42 11.01
C ILE A 234 4.92 -34.19 9.66
N THR A 235 4.36 -33.00 9.46
CA THR A 235 3.89 -32.51 8.16
C THR A 235 5.03 -31.76 7.50
N VAL A 236 5.47 -32.22 6.33
CA VAL A 236 6.61 -31.65 5.60
C VAL A 236 6.14 -31.13 4.25
N PRO A 237 6.31 -29.84 3.94
CA PRO A 237 6.08 -29.34 2.60
C PRO A 237 7.11 -29.94 1.66
N PHE A 238 6.64 -30.58 0.60
CA PHE A 238 7.47 -31.17 -0.45
C PHE A 238 7.31 -30.47 -1.80
N ILE A 239 6.30 -29.60 -1.92
CA ILE A 239 6.10 -28.73 -3.08
C ILE A 239 6.38 -27.28 -2.68
N ASN A 240 7.17 -26.61 -3.51
CA ASN A 240 7.20 -25.15 -3.56
C ASN A 240 6.39 -24.68 -4.78
N PHE A 241 5.36 -23.87 -4.52
CA PHE A 241 4.58 -23.20 -5.52
C PHE A 241 5.10 -21.77 -5.64
N ILE A 242 5.70 -21.45 -6.79
CA ILE A 242 6.36 -20.18 -7.04
C ILE A 242 5.56 -19.43 -8.10
N ASP A 243 5.13 -18.22 -7.80
CA ASP A 243 4.28 -17.45 -8.70
C ASP A 243 5.05 -16.71 -9.81
N ASN A 244 4.33 -15.88 -10.57
CA ASN A 244 4.89 -15.06 -11.66
C ASN A 244 5.84 -13.94 -11.18
N ASN A 245 5.83 -13.60 -9.90
CA ASN A 245 6.71 -12.61 -9.28
C ASN A 245 7.95 -13.26 -8.65
N GLY A 246 8.00 -14.60 -8.63
CA GLY A 246 9.07 -15.37 -8.00
C GLY A 246 8.85 -15.60 -6.50
N GLU A 247 7.67 -15.27 -5.98
CA GLU A 247 7.33 -15.49 -4.58
C GLU A 247 6.89 -16.94 -4.35
N CYS A 248 7.39 -17.54 -3.27
CA CYS A 248 6.99 -18.89 -2.87
C CYS A 248 5.75 -18.79 -1.98
N TRP A 249 4.61 -19.23 -2.48
CA TRP A 249 3.37 -19.18 -1.72
C TRP A 249 3.31 -20.32 -0.70
N LEU A 250 3.24 -19.95 0.58
CA LEU A 250 3.22 -20.89 1.71
C LEU A 250 1.81 -21.38 2.08
N GLY A 251 0.78 -20.98 1.33
CA GLY A 251 -0.60 -21.36 1.61
C GLY A 251 -1.19 -20.65 2.83
N GLY A 252 -1.94 -21.39 3.65
CA GLY A 252 -2.66 -20.83 4.81
C GLY A 252 -4.03 -20.22 4.47
N GLY A 253 -4.43 -20.28 3.20
CA GLY A 253 -5.67 -19.73 2.68
C GLY A 253 -5.42 -18.45 1.88
N VAL A 254 -6.08 -18.32 0.74
CA VAL A 254 -6.11 -17.08 -0.04
C VAL A 254 -6.92 -16.06 0.73
N VAL A 255 -6.37 -14.87 0.90
CA VAL A 255 -7.07 -13.72 1.49
C VAL A 255 -7.71 -12.93 0.34
N PRO A 256 -9.05 -12.86 0.26
CA PRO A 256 -9.74 -12.12 -0.80
C PRO A 256 -9.41 -10.62 -0.78
N ASP A 257 -9.49 -9.99 -1.94
CA ASP A 257 -9.37 -8.53 -2.08
C ASP A 257 -10.56 -7.81 -1.40
N ALA A 258 -11.76 -8.41 -1.50
CA ALA A 258 -12.93 -8.02 -0.71
C ALA A 258 -13.41 -9.16 0.17
N ILE A 259 -13.19 -9.03 1.48
CA ILE A 259 -13.59 -10.03 2.47
C ILE A 259 -15.06 -9.82 2.84
N VAL A 260 -15.92 -10.77 2.46
CA VAL A 260 -17.36 -10.78 2.70
C VAL A 260 -17.85 -12.20 2.97
N LEU A 261 -19.07 -12.37 3.47
CA LEU A 261 -19.63 -13.72 3.60
C LEU A 261 -19.85 -14.35 2.23
N ALA A 262 -19.63 -15.66 2.13
CA ALA A 262 -19.70 -16.37 0.85
C ALA A 262 -21.08 -16.23 0.18
N GLU A 263 -22.17 -16.16 0.95
CA GLU A 263 -23.52 -15.91 0.45
C GLU A 263 -23.72 -14.53 -0.21
N GLU A 264 -23.02 -13.50 0.29
CA GLU A 264 -23.12 -12.11 -0.15
C GLU A 264 -22.16 -11.78 -1.31
N ALA A 265 -21.18 -12.66 -1.56
CA ALA A 265 -20.10 -12.40 -2.51
C ALA A 265 -20.57 -12.05 -3.93
N VAL A 266 -21.67 -12.65 -4.41
CA VAL A 266 -22.23 -12.34 -5.74
C VAL A 266 -22.77 -10.92 -5.80
N ASP A 267 -23.46 -10.47 -4.75
CA ASP A 267 -24.05 -9.13 -4.70
C ASP A 267 -22.95 -8.07 -4.69
N HIS A 268 -21.89 -8.29 -3.92
CA HIS A 268 -20.71 -7.41 -3.89
C HIS A 268 -19.96 -7.31 -5.21
N VAL A 269 -20.00 -8.33 -6.08
CA VAL A 269 -19.41 -8.20 -7.43
C VAL A 269 -20.04 -7.05 -8.20
N HIS A 270 -21.35 -6.84 -8.07
CA HIS A 270 -22.02 -5.78 -8.82
C HIS A 270 -21.48 -4.40 -8.43
N ASP A 271 -21.41 -4.12 -7.13
CA ASP A 271 -20.89 -2.86 -6.59
C ASP A 271 -19.43 -2.62 -6.98
N ILE A 272 -18.58 -3.64 -6.80
CA ILE A 272 -17.15 -3.57 -7.15
C ILE A 272 -16.98 -3.40 -8.66
N SER A 273 -17.78 -4.10 -9.48
CA SER A 273 -17.67 -4.01 -10.93
C SER A 273 -18.15 -2.68 -11.49
N ASP A 274 -19.06 -1.99 -10.81
CA ASP A 274 -19.47 -0.63 -11.15
C ASP A 274 -18.41 0.38 -10.72
N PHE A 275 -17.81 0.20 -9.54
CA PHE A 275 -16.64 0.97 -9.10
C PHE A 275 -15.46 0.85 -10.09
N HIS A 276 -15.12 -0.36 -10.53
CA HIS A 276 -14.03 -0.61 -11.48
C HIS A 276 -14.20 0.10 -12.84
N GLN A 277 -15.43 0.40 -13.26
CA GLN A 277 -15.66 1.15 -14.50
C GLN A 277 -15.13 2.58 -14.44
N GLY A 278 -15.07 3.17 -13.24
CA GLY A 278 -14.59 4.53 -13.01
C GLY A 278 -13.07 4.64 -12.84
N LEU A 279 -12.38 3.55 -12.51
CA LEU A 279 -10.96 3.57 -12.11
C LEU A 279 -10.05 4.27 -13.11
N ARG A 280 -10.18 3.95 -14.40
CA ARG A 280 -9.38 4.59 -15.45
C ARG A 280 -9.52 6.12 -15.43
N SER A 281 -10.75 6.62 -15.29
CA SER A 281 -11.02 8.07 -15.29
C SER A 281 -10.42 8.77 -14.07
N LEU A 282 -10.40 8.08 -12.93
CA LEU A 282 -9.77 8.55 -11.69
C LEU A 282 -8.25 8.57 -11.81
N MET A 283 -7.62 7.56 -12.44
CA MET A 283 -6.18 7.54 -12.70
C MET A 283 -5.77 8.69 -13.63
N GLU A 284 -6.50 8.86 -14.74
CA GLU A 284 -6.29 9.96 -15.69
C GLU A 284 -6.48 11.33 -14.99
N GLY A 285 -7.54 11.48 -14.18
CA GLY A 285 -7.78 12.71 -13.42
C GLY A 285 -6.69 13.03 -12.40
N THR A 286 -6.17 12.02 -11.71
CA THR A 286 -5.05 12.18 -10.77
C THR A 286 -3.79 12.65 -11.50
N GLY A 287 -3.45 12.02 -12.62
CA GLY A 287 -2.32 12.43 -13.47
C GLY A 287 -2.46 13.87 -13.98
N GLU A 288 -3.63 14.25 -14.48
CA GLU A 288 -3.92 15.61 -14.95
C GLU A 288 -3.75 16.66 -13.84
N LEU A 289 -4.20 16.37 -12.62
CA LEU A 289 -4.02 17.27 -11.48
C LEU A 289 -2.55 17.47 -11.14
N LEU A 290 -1.74 16.41 -11.13
CA LEU A 290 -0.31 16.51 -10.90
C LEU A 290 0.38 17.34 -11.98
N GLU A 291 0.09 17.08 -13.26
CA GLU A 291 0.72 17.81 -14.37
C GLU A 291 0.42 19.32 -14.31
N LYS A 292 -0.79 19.66 -13.83
CA LYS A 292 -1.26 21.02 -13.68
C LYS A 292 -0.71 21.71 -12.43
N HIS A 293 -0.68 21.04 -11.28
CA HIS A 293 -0.48 21.68 -9.98
C HIS A 293 0.83 21.34 -9.28
N TYR A 294 1.48 20.21 -9.59
CA TYR A 294 2.71 19.80 -8.90
C TYR A 294 3.92 20.64 -9.32
N ALA A 295 4.71 21.06 -8.33
CA ALA A 295 5.85 21.96 -8.56
C ALA A 295 6.90 21.39 -9.55
N ILE A 296 7.15 20.09 -9.55
CA ILE A 296 8.16 19.44 -10.40
C ILE A 296 7.48 18.76 -11.60
N HIS A 297 7.27 19.51 -12.68
CA HIS A 297 6.47 19.07 -13.82
C HIS A 297 6.97 17.78 -14.49
N GLU A 298 8.28 17.58 -14.61
CA GLU A 298 8.86 16.35 -15.19
C GLU A 298 8.49 15.11 -14.37
N VAL A 299 8.50 15.24 -13.03
CA VAL A 299 8.08 14.16 -12.13
C VAL A 299 6.58 13.92 -12.26
N ALA A 300 5.75 14.97 -12.37
CA ALA A 300 4.31 14.80 -12.62
C ALA A 300 4.03 13.99 -13.90
N LEU A 301 4.71 14.31 -15.00
CA LEU A 301 4.58 13.56 -16.27
C LEU A 301 5.02 12.10 -16.14
N LYS A 302 6.08 11.83 -15.35
CA LYS A 302 6.52 10.47 -15.06
C LYS A 302 5.46 9.71 -14.26
N VAL A 303 4.96 10.30 -13.18
CA VAL A 303 3.96 9.69 -12.30
C VAL A 303 2.67 9.40 -13.05
N SER A 304 2.17 10.37 -13.82
CA SER A 304 0.99 10.22 -14.69
C SER A 304 1.10 9.01 -15.62
N LYS A 305 2.27 8.81 -16.27
CA LYS A 305 2.53 7.62 -17.09
C LYS A 305 2.58 6.32 -16.30
N VAL A 306 3.15 6.34 -15.10
CA VAL A 306 3.23 5.15 -14.23
C VAL A 306 1.84 4.70 -13.81
N LEU A 307 0.96 5.61 -13.37
CA LEU A 307 -0.43 5.30 -13.00
C LEU A 307 -1.17 4.61 -14.15
N LEU A 308 -1.02 5.13 -15.38
CA LEU A 308 -1.64 4.53 -16.56
C LEU A 308 -1.03 3.18 -16.94
N SER A 309 0.29 2.99 -16.77
CA SER A 309 0.94 1.68 -16.99
C SER A 309 0.42 0.64 -16.00
N LYS A 310 0.43 0.98 -14.70
CA LYS A 310 -0.10 0.12 -13.62
C LYS A 310 -1.57 -0.26 -13.87
N TRP A 311 -2.39 0.69 -14.34
CA TRP A 311 -3.76 0.39 -14.78
C TRP A 311 -3.83 -0.62 -15.93
N VAL A 312 -3.04 -0.43 -16.99
CA VAL A 312 -3.01 -1.37 -18.12
C VAL A 312 -2.50 -2.75 -17.72
N GLU A 313 -1.58 -2.81 -16.76
CA GLU A 313 -1.02 -4.04 -16.19
C GLU A 313 -1.97 -4.72 -15.19
N GLY A 314 -3.11 -4.10 -14.85
CA GLY A 314 -4.13 -4.68 -13.98
C GLY A 314 -3.89 -4.47 -12.48
N MET A 315 -2.89 -3.68 -12.09
CA MET A 315 -2.48 -3.50 -10.69
C MET A 315 -3.57 -2.90 -9.77
N TYR A 316 -4.65 -2.36 -10.34
CA TYR A 316 -5.78 -1.81 -9.58
C TYR A 316 -6.99 -2.78 -9.49
N TRP A 317 -6.90 -4.01 -10.00
CA TRP A 317 -8.00 -4.98 -9.89
C TRP A 317 -8.23 -5.46 -8.45
N SER A 318 -7.24 -5.36 -7.56
CA SER A 318 -7.40 -5.66 -6.14
C SER A 318 -8.05 -4.52 -5.34
N VAL A 319 -8.28 -3.36 -5.95
CA VAL A 319 -8.85 -2.19 -5.28
C VAL A 319 -10.36 -2.25 -5.37
N VAL A 320 -11.04 -2.41 -4.25
CA VAL A 320 -12.48 -2.74 -4.22
C VAL A 320 -13.38 -1.57 -3.80
N ASP A 321 -12.79 -0.48 -3.31
CA ASP A 321 -13.49 0.72 -2.88
C ASP A 321 -12.61 2.00 -2.96
N PHE A 322 -13.18 3.16 -2.61
CA PHE A 322 -12.46 4.43 -2.63
C PHE A 322 -11.33 4.52 -1.59
N GLU A 323 -11.45 3.84 -0.45
CA GLU A 323 -10.44 3.88 0.62
C GLU A 323 -9.18 3.12 0.21
N SER A 324 -9.34 1.88 -0.27
CA SER A 324 -8.28 1.09 -0.88
C SER A 324 -7.67 1.78 -2.10
N LEU A 325 -8.46 2.52 -2.90
CA LEU A 325 -7.95 3.29 -4.04
C LEU A 325 -7.10 4.48 -3.60
N ALA A 326 -7.56 5.22 -2.59
CA ALA A 326 -6.81 6.33 -2.03
C ALA A 326 -5.46 5.86 -1.48
N SER A 327 -5.45 4.72 -0.79
CA SER A 327 -4.23 4.09 -0.29
C SER A 327 -3.30 3.67 -1.43
N GLN A 328 -3.80 2.93 -2.43
CA GLN A 328 -2.98 2.46 -3.57
C GLN A 328 -2.42 3.64 -4.38
N LEU A 329 -3.25 4.64 -4.69
CA LEU A 329 -2.82 5.87 -5.36
C LEU A 329 -1.72 6.56 -4.54
N THR A 330 -1.91 6.72 -3.23
CA THR A 330 -0.90 7.34 -2.36
C THR A 330 0.44 6.63 -2.46
N THR A 331 0.46 5.31 -2.32
CA THR A 331 1.67 4.49 -2.48
C THR A 331 2.31 4.74 -3.84
N ASP A 332 1.55 4.64 -4.92
CA ASP A 332 2.05 4.81 -6.28
C ASP A 332 2.60 6.21 -6.55
N LEU A 333 1.92 7.24 -6.05
CA LEU A 333 2.37 8.63 -6.16
C LEU A 333 3.70 8.81 -5.44
N GLN A 334 3.82 8.31 -4.20
CA GLN A 334 5.03 8.47 -3.39
C GLN A 334 6.20 7.66 -3.95
N GLU A 335 5.99 6.42 -4.38
CA GLU A 335 7.03 5.58 -4.99
C GLU A 335 7.54 6.17 -6.31
N ALA A 336 6.62 6.61 -7.17
CA ALA A 336 6.99 7.10 -8.50
C ALA A 336 7.67 8.48 -8.45
N SER A 337 7.27 9.33 -7.50
CA SER A 337 7.78 10.69 -7.34
C SER A 337 8.97 10.82 -6.37
N GLY A 338 9.05 9.96 -5.35
CA GLY A 338 9.92 10.14 -4.18
C GLY A 338 9.45 11.23 -3.21
N ASP A 339 8.25 11.80 -3.40
CA ASP A 339 7.69 12.87 -2.56
C ASP A 339 6.58 12.35 -1.66
N HIS A 340 6.90 12.12 -0.39
CA HIS A 340 5.96 11.64 0.64
C HIS A 340 4.82 12.63 0.97
N ARG A 341 4.87 13.85 0.44
CA ARG A 341 3.80 14.84 0.64
C ARG A 341 2.65 14.66 -0.34
N LEU A 342 2.90 13.97 -1.47
CA LEU A 342 1.84 13.55 -2.37
C LEU A 342 1.04 12.43 -1.71
N HIS A 343 -0.25 12.66 -1.54
CA HIS A 343 -1.18 11.66 -1.04
C HIS A 343 -2.59 11.92 -1.56
N VAL A 344 -3.35 10.84 -1.67
CA VAL A 344 -4.77 10.84 -2.01
C VAL A 344 -5.54 10.35 -0.80
N PHE A 345 -6.67 10.99 -0.51
CA PHE A 345 -7.52 10.61 0.59
C PHE A 345 -9.00 10.66 0.19
N HIS A 346 -9.78 9.82 0.87
CA HIS A 346 -11.23 9.78 0.77
C HIS A 346 -11.86 10.80 1.75
N CYS A 347 -12.80 11.61 1.28
CA CYS A 347 -13.52 12.58 2.12
C CYS A 347 -14.96 12.77 1.64
N ASP A 348 -15.93 12.45 2.50
CA ASP A 348 -17.37 12.57 2.18
C ASP A 348 -17.88 14.02 2.13
N VAL A 349 -17.13 14.95 2.75
CA VAL A 349 -17.45 16.37 2.80
C VAL A 349 -16.32 17.14 2.13
N GLU A 350 -16.65 18.08 1.27
CA GLU A 350 -15.64 18.92 0.62
C GLU A 350 -14.74 19.58 1.69
N PRO A 351 -13.41 19.38 1.64
CA PRO A 351 -12.51 19.97 2.61
C PRO A 351 -12.64 21.49 2.60
N GLU A 352 -12.89 22.09 3.76
CA GLU A 352 -12.92 23.55 3.86
C GLU A 352 -11.53 24.11 3.50
N LEU A 353 -11.48 24.92 2.44
CA LEU A 353 -10.31 25.75 2.15
C LEU A 353 -10.19 26.80 3.27
N LEU A 354 -9.39 26.50 4.29
CA LEU A 354 -9.06 27.43 5.37
C LEU A 354 -8.19 28.58 4.83
N HIS A 355 -8.78 29.49 4.07
CA HIS A 355 -8.25 30.81 3.81
C HIS A 355 -8.89 31.80 4.79
N ASP A 356 -8.68 31.58 6.09
CA ASP A 356 -9.06 32.58 7.07
C ASP A 356 -8.11 33.78 6.92
N VAL A 357 -8.69 34.93 6.56
CA VAL A 357 -7.96 36.20 6.59
C VAL A 357 -7.58 36.46 8.04
N ALA A 358 -6.29 36.57 8.33
CA ALA A 358 -5.80 36.79 9.68
C ALA A 358 -6.47 38.04 10.29
N LYS A 359 -7.25 37.85 11.36
CA LYS A 359 -7.94 38.93 12.04
C LYS A 359 -6.93 39.82 12.78
N ILE A 360 -6.85 41.08 12.38
CA ILE A 360 -5.96 42.05 13.04
C ILE A 360 -6.46 42.28 14.48
N PRO A 361 -5.61 42.11 15.49
CA PRO A 361 -6.01 42.27 16.88
C PRO A 361 -6.29 43.73 17.26
N THR A 362 -7.26 43.92 18.13
CA THR A 362 -7.54 45.22 18.78
C THR A 362 -6.45 45.57 19.80
N ALA A 363 -6.33 46.85 20.16
CA ALA A 363 -5.31 47.32 21.10
C ALA A 363 -5.33 46.62 22.47
N GLU A 364 -6.52 46.19 22.92
CA GLU A 364 -6.70 45.45 24.18
C GLU A 364 -6.23 44.00 24.07
N GLU A 365 -6.38 43.38 22.90
CA GLU A 365 -5.97 41.99 22.63
C GLU A 365 -4.44 41.83 22.44
N VAL A 366 -3.74 42.90 22.03
CA VAL A 366 -2.29 42.85 21.73
C VAL A 366 -1.47 42.32 22.91
N GLY A 367 -1.77 42.77 24.14
CA GLY A 367 -1.05 42.34 25.34
C GLY A 367 -1.24 40.85 25.61
N TYR A 368 -2.48 40.38 25.56
CA TYR A 368 -2.83 38.96 25.73
C TYR A 368 -2.19 38.07 24.67
N ILE A 369 -2.17 38.52 23.41
CA ILE A 369 -1.53 37.78 22.31
C ILE A 369 -0.02 37.66 22.54
N ILE A 370 0.64 38.74 22.97
CA ILE A 370 2.08 38.69 23.25
C ILE A 370 2.36 37.73 24.40
N ASP A 371 1.61 37.81 25.50
CA ASP A 371 1.81 36.94 26.68
C ASP A 371 1.48 35.46 26.38
N ALA A 372 0.51 35.20 25.51
CA ALA A 372 0.15 33.85 25.09
C ALA A 372 1.15 33.25 24.10
N LEU A 373 1.60 34.05 23.10
CA LEU A 373 2.45 33.56 22.03
C LEU A 373 3.93 33.56 22.38
N PHE A 374 4.42 34.48 23.22
CA PHE A 374 5.84 34.66 23.48
C PHE A 374 6.18 34.39 24.94
N LYS A 375 7.15 33.50 25.19
CA LYS A 375 7.76 33.33 26.51
C LYS A 375 9.21 33.73 26.46
N ILE A 376 9.66 34.44 27.48
CA ILE A 376 11.00 35.04 27.51
C ILE A 376 11.61 34.86 28.87
N GLU A 377 12.88 34.48 28.87
CA GLU A 377 13.67 34.36 30.08
C GLU A 377 15.09 34.85 29.82
N LEU A 378 15.73 35.42 30.84
CA LEU A 378 17.16 35.70 30.83
C LEU A 378 17.85 34.64 31.68
N LEU A 379 18.57 33.75 31.02
CA LEU A 379 19.26 32.64 31.65
C LEU A 379 20.62 33.07 32.23
N PRO A 380 21.20 32.28 33.15
CA PRO A 380 22.54 32.52 33.66
C PRO A 380 23.57 32.68 32.53
N GLY A 381 24.53 33.60 32.71
CA GLY A 381 25.54 33.90 31.69
C GLY A 381 25.05 34.84 30.59
N ASN A 382 24.01 35.65 30.84
CA ASN A 382 23.46 36.62 29.89
C ASN A 382 23.00 35.98 28.56
N VAL A 383 22.40 34.79 28.67
CA VAL A 383 21.82 34.07 27.53
C VAL A 383 20.33 34.37 27.48
N GLY A 384 19.87 34.94 26.38
CA GLY A 384 18.44 35.14 26.13
C GLY A 384 17.77 33.82 25.80
N TYR A 385 16.55 33.63 26.27
CA TYR A 385 15.67 32.55 25.84
C TYR A 385 14.37 33.19 25.33
N LEU A 386 13.99 32.85 24.11
CA LEU A 386 12.78 33.30 23.44
C LEU A 386 12.04 32.08 22.88
N ARG A 387 10.83 31.85 23.34
CA ARG A 387 9.92 30.84 22.80
C ARG A 387 8.75 31.53 22.14
N PHE A 388 8.32 31.04 20.99
CA PHE A 388 7.01 31.39 20.46
C PHE A 388 6.31 30.21 19.81
N ASP A 389 5.02 30.05 20.15
CA ASP A 389 4.28 28.80 19.92
C ASP A 389 3.53 28.76 18.59
N MET A 390 3.52 29.87 17.83
CA MET A 390 2.90 29.95 16.51
C MET A 390 3.60 30.98 15.61
N MET A 391 3.60 30.74 14.30
CA MET A 391 3.97 31.74 13.29
C MET A 391 2.78 32.62 12.94
N ALA A 392 2.79 33.85 13.44
CA ALA A 392 1.76 34.84 13.16
C ALA A 392 1.87 35.40 11.73
N ASP A 393 0.76 35.85 11.17
CA ASP A 393 0.77 36.60 9.91
C ASP A 393 1.55 37.93 10.04
N ILE A 394 2.19 38.37 8.94
CA ILE A 394 3.00 39.59 8.93
C ILE A 394 2.20 40.84 9.31
N GLU A 395 0.93 40.97 8.94
CA GLU A 395 0.11 42.13 9.28
C GLU A 395 -0.24 42.16 10.76
N VAL A 396 -0.48 40.98 11.35
CA VAL A 396 -0.62 40.83 12.81
C VAL A 396 0.67 41.21 13.52
N LEU A 397 1.82 40.71 13.04
CA LEU A 397 3.14 41.05 13.59
C LEU A 397 3.47 42.55 13.48
N ARG A 398 3.08 43.21 12.39
CA ARG A 398 3.20 44.67 12.21
C ARG A 398 2.34 45.43 13.21
N ALA A 399 1.09 44.99 13.41
CA ALA A 399 0.16 45.62 14.36
C ALA A 399 0.68 45.55 15.81
N ILE A 400 1.20 44.38 16.24
CA ILE A 400 1.73 44.19 17.60
C ILE A 400 3.18 44.68 17.76
N GLY A 401 3.87 44.99 16.66
CA GLY A 401 5.30 45.30 16.62
C GLY A 401 5.80 46.32 17.65
N PRO A 402 5.14 47.47 17.88
CA PRO A 402 5.57 48.42 18.90
C PRO A 402 5.61 47.82 20.32
N GLN A 403 4.60 47.01 20.66
CA GLN A 403 4.52 46.34 21.96
C GLN A 403 5.49 45.17 22.03
N LEU A 404 5.63 44.40 20.95
CA LEU A 404 6.60 43.31 20.86
C LEU A 404 8.03 43.82 21.09
N ILE A 405 8.42 44.94 20.49
CA ILE A 405 9.74 45.54 20.73
C ILE A 405 9.92 45.92 22.20
N LYS A 406 8.91 46.54 22.81
CA LYS A 406 8.97 47.00 24.19
C LYS A 406 9.00 45.85 25.19
N LEU A 407 8.11 44.87 25.05
CA LEU A 407 7.85 43.82 26.04
C LEU A 407 8.76 42.60 25.86
N VAL A 408 9.17 42.34 24.62
CA VAL A 408 9.93 41.15 24.24
C VAL A 408 11.35 41.53 23.85
N TRP A 409 11.48 42.24 22.73
CA TRP A 409 12.77 42.39 22.06
C TRP A 409 13.79 43.18 22.88
N SER A 410 13.35 44.21 23.61
CA SER A 410 14.21 45.04 24.45
C SER A 410 14.93 44.26 25.57
N LYS A 411 14.36 43.12 26.00
CA LYS A 411 14.90 42.27 27.06
C LYS A 411 16.00 41.33 26.57
N ILE A 412 15.98 40.98 25.28
CA ILE A 412 16.91 40.01 24.69
C ILE A 412 17.92 40.66 23.74
N THR A 413 17.69 41.88 23.26
CA THR A 413 18.54 42.54 22.25
C THR A 413 20.01 42.68 22.68
N ASN A 414 20.34 42.67 23.97
CA ASN A 414 21.70 42.87 24.50
C ASN A 414 22.28 41.61 25.17
N THR A 415 21.71 40.44 24.93
CA THR A 415 22.26 39.16 25.43
C THR A 415 23.49 38.75 24.63
N ASP A 416 24.35 37.93 25.22
CA ASP A 416 25.59 37.46 24.57
C ASP A 416 25.29 36.31 23.60
N ALA A 417 24.29 35.48 23.92
CA ALA A 417 23.74 34.44 23.06
C ALA A 417 22.21 34.39 23.18
N LEU A 418 21.53 33.81 22.19
CA LEU A 418 20.07 33.66 22.19
C LEU A 418 19.68 32.22 21.86
N ILE A 419 18.77 31.65 22.65
CA ILE A 419 18.07 30.40 22.38
C ILE A 419 16.67 30.74 21.90
N ILE A 420 16.30 30.27 20.71
CA ILE A 420 14.95 30.34 20.16
C ILE A 420 14.31 28.96 20.29
N ASP A 421 13.25 28.83 21.07
CA ASP A 421 12.60 27.55 21.31
C ASP A 421 11.39 27.36 20.40
N MET A 422 11.53 26.47 19.40
CA MET A 422 10.51 26.10 18.42
C MET A 422 9.87 24.74 18.71
N ARG A 423 10.21 24.10 19.84
CA ARG A 423 9.74 22.74 20.20
C ARG A 423 8.22 22.62 20.39
N TYR A 424 7.51 23.74 20.40
CA TYR A 424 6.06 23.79 20.59
C TYR A 424 5.35 24.50 19.45
N ASN A 425 6.09 24.88 18.39
CA ASN A 425 5.57 25.69 17.31
C ASN A 425 5.17 24.82 16.12
N THR A 426 3.86 24.63 15.94
CA THR A 426 3.29 23.81 14.86
C THR A 426 3.25 24.52 13.51
N GLY A 427 3.76 25.75 13.43
CA GLY A 427 3.76 26.58 12.23
C GLY A 427 2.70 27.68 12.27
N GLY A 428 2.07 27.93 11.12
CA GLY A 428 1.18 29.07 10.90
C GLY A 428 1.51 29.76 9.57
N TYR A 429 1.49 31.08 9.54
CA TYR A 429 1.71 31.85 8.31
C TYR A 429 3.19 31.98 7.98
N SER A 430 3.56 31.72 6.72
CA SER A 430 4.92 31.91 6.23
C SER A 430 5.28 33.38 5.96
N THR A 431 4.28 34.27 5.91
CA THR A 431 4.42 35.70 5.55
C THR A 431 5.34 36.46 6.50
N ALA A 432 5.45 36.05 7.75
CA ALA A 432 6.27 36.72 8.77
C ALA A 432 7.75 36.28 8.81
N ILE A 433 8.09 35.14 8.22
CA ILE A 433 9.45 34.58 8.22
C ILE A 433 10.51 35.62 7.78
N PRO A 434 10.30 36.39 6.68
CA PRO A 434 11.31 37.34 6.22
C PRO A 434 11.59 38.44 7.25
N LEU A 435 10.54 38.93 7.91
CA LEU A 435 10.65 39.93 8.96
C LEU A 435 11.40 39.38 10.19
N LEU A 436 11.08 38.15 10.62
CA LEU A 436 11.73 37.52 11.76
C LEU A 436 13.21 37.22 11.49
N CYS A 437 13.54 36.62 10.35
CA CYS A 437 14.93 36.37 9.94
C CYS A 437 15.75 37.66 9.91
N THR A 438 15.16 38.76 9.42
CA THR A 438 15.86 40.05 9.28
C THR A 438 16.47 40.55 10.60
N TYR A 439 15.86 40.28 11.77
CA TYR A 439 16.43 40.71 13.05
C TYR A 439 17.78 40.07 13.36
N PHE A 440 18.11 38.93 12.76
CA PHE A 440 19.33 38.17 13.04
C PHE A 440 20.47 38.43 12.05
N PHE A 441 20.26 39.28 11.04
CA PHE A 441 21.30 39.63 10.08
C PHE A 441 21.59 41.12 10.11
N ASP A 442 22.76 41.50 9.59
CA ASP A 442 23.13 42.90 9.41
C ASP A 442 22.22 43.56 8.35
N ALA A 443 22.17 44.89 8.33
CA ALA A 443 21.26 45.62 7.46
C ALA A 443 21.62 45.51 5.97
N GLU A 444 22.91 45.38 5.67
CA GLU A 444 23.43 45.26 4.31
C GLU A 444 24.59 44.23 4.29
N PRO A 445 24.70 43.40 3.24
CA PRO A 445 23.76 43.30 2.11
C PRO A 445 22.45 42.58 2.50
N LEU A 446 21.38 42.85 1.75
CA LEU A 446 20.18 42.01 1.83
C LEU A 446 20.51 40.57 1.44
N LEU A 447 20.00 39.61 2.21
CA LEU A 447 20.28 38.20 2.05
C LEU A 447 19.06 37.51 1.46
N HIS A 448 19.31 36.62 0.51
CA HIS A 448 18.32 35.69 0.01
C HIS A 448 18.02 34.63 1.06
N LEU A 449 16.74 34.45 1.39
CA LEU A 449 16.28 33.49 2.39
C LEU A 449 15.88 32.19 1.71
N TYR A 450 15.01 32.28 0.69
CA TYR A 450 14.53 31.16 -0.12
C TYR A 450 13.75 31.70 -1.33
N THR A 451 13.50 30.83 -2.32
CA THR A 451 12.64 31.15 -3.47
C THR A 451 11.43 30.24 -3.46
N ILE A 452 10.26 30.80 -3.69
CA ILE A 452 9.02 30.05 -3.85
C ILE A 452 8.72 29.95 -5.35
N PHE A 453 8.50 28.73 -5.83
CA PHE A 453 7.93 28.49 -7.14
C PHE A 453 6.44 28.18 -6.99
N ASP A 454 5.59 28.96 -7.64
CA ASP A 454 4.17 28.65 -7.76
C ASP A 454 3.91 28.08 -9.16
N ARG A 455 3.53 26.80 -9.21
CA ARG A 455 3.24 26.09 -10.45
C ARG A 455 2.03 26.67 -11.18
N THR A 456 0.99 27.06 -10.45
CA THR A 456 -0.29 27.52 -11.01
C THR A 456 -0.11 28.83 -11.75
N THR A 457 0.73 29.72 -11.23
CA THR A 457 1.05 31.00 -11.87
C THR A 457 2.34 30.96 -12.69
N THR A 458 3.14 29.89 -12.55
CA THR A 458 4.50 29.75 -13.11
C THR A 458 5.40 30.93 -12.70
N THR A 459 5.24 31.41 -11.46
CA THR A 459 6.02 32.54 -10.94
C THR A 459 7.08 32.06 -9.96
N MET A 460 8.23 32.73 -9.98
CA MET A 460 9.28 32.60 -8.97
C MET A 460 9.28 33.85 -8.11
N THR A 461 9.13 33.68 -6.81
CA THR A 461 9.17 34.77 -5.83
C THR A 461 10.39 34.61 -4.95
N GLU A 462 11.35 35.51 -5.08
CA GLU A 462 12.51 35.57 -4.19
C GLU A 462 12.12 36.21 -2.87
N ILE A 463 12.40 35.51 -1.78
CA ILE A 463 12.15 35.98 -0.43
C ILE A 463 13.49 36.43 0.17
N MET A 464 13.57 37.69 0.55
CA MET A 464 14.79 38.37 0.99
C MET A 464 14.63 38.90 2.42
N THR A 465 15.75 39.17 3.10
CA THR A 465 15.72 40.04 4.29
C THR A 465 15.23 41.45 3.93
N LEU A 466 14.70 42.15 4.93
CA LEU A 466 14.19 43.51 4.78
C LEU A 466 15.29 44.55 5.07
N PRO A 467 15.30 45.71 4.39
CA PRO A 467 16.30 46.76 4.62
C PRO A 467 16.14 47.40 6.00
N GLN A 468 14.90 47.54 6.47
CA GLN A 468 14.59 48.20 7.74
C GLN A 468 13.67 47.35 8.59
N VAL A 469 13.92 47.37 9.89
CA VAL A 469 13.09 46.76 10.93
C VAL A 469 12.81 47.77 12.03
N ARG A 470 11.77 47.51 12.83
CA ARG A 470 11.49 48.31 14.01
C ARG A 470 12.42 47.87 15.15
N GLY A 471 13.02 48.81 15.86
CA GLY A 471 13.96 48.48 16.95
C GLY A 471 15.35 48.09 16.43
N GLN A 472 16.18 47.55 17.32
CA GLN A 472 17.56 47.17 17.01
C GLN A 472 17.62 45.74 16.46
N ARG A 473 18.51 45.47 15.51
CA ARG A 473 18.80 44.10 15.07
C ARG A 473 19.59 43.38 16.18
N TYR A 474 19.37 42.08 16.33
CA TYR A 474 20.27 41.22 17.09
C TYR A 474 21.63 41.12 16.38
N GLY A 475 21.63 41.22 15.04
CA GLY A 475 22.83 41.25 14.22
C GLY A 475 23.48 39.89 14.07
N SER A 476 24.55 39.81 13.27
CA SER A 476 25.19 38.56 12.86
C SER A 476 26.26 38.04 13.82
N SER A 477 26.78 38.89 14.71
CA SER A 477 27.99 38.61 15.50
C SER A 477 27.81 37.74 16.74
N ARG A 478 26.56 37.45 17.13
CA ARG A 478 26.22 36.75 18.37
C ARG A 478 25.57 35.42 18.12
N ASP A 479 25.87 34.46 18.99
CA ASP A 479 25.41 33.08 18.82
C ASP A 479 23.89 32.97 18.94
N VAL A 480 23.29 32.19 18.04
CA VAL A 480 21.87 31.83 18.05
C VAL A 480 21.75 30.31 17.98
N TYR A 481 20.94 29.76 18.88
CA TYR A 481 20.57 28.35 18.92
C TYR A 481 19.07 28.23 18.70
N ILE A 482 18.62 27.26 17.91
CA ILE A 482 17.19 26.99 17.71
C ILE A 482 16.89 25.58 18.23
N LEU A 483 15.90 25.45 19.10
CA LEU A 483 15.46 24.17 19.64
C LEU A 483 14.29 23.61 18.83
N THR A 484 14.36 22.35 18.40
CA THR A 484 13.31 21.66 17.63
C THR A 484 12.79 20.40 18.30
N SER A 485 11.56 20.00 17.96
CA SER A 485 10.96 18.72 18.34
C SER A 485 10.13 18.16 17.19
N HIS A 486 9.58 16.96 17.36
CA HIS A 486 8.57 16.38 16.45
C HIS A 486 7.30 17.25 16.27
N MET A 487 7.07 18.25 17.13
CA MET A 487 5.97 19.21 17.00
C MET A 487 6.32 20.42 16.12
N THR A 488 7.60 20.66 15.84
CA THR A 488 8.03 21.81 15.02
C THR A 488 7.57 21.59 13.58
N GLY A 489 6.72 22.48 13.05
CA GLY A 489 6.04 22.24 11.76
C GLY A 489 5.89 23.45 10.83
N SER A 490 5.74 23.18 9.53
CA SER A 490 5.33 24.15 8.51
C SER A 490 6.21 25.43 8.53
N ALA A 491 5.65 26.62 8.74
CA ALA A 491 6.39 27.89 8.78
C ALA A 491 7.54 27.91 9.81
N ALA A 492 7.42 27.16 10.91
CA ALA A 492 8.50 27.02 11.88
C ALA A 492 9.70 26.23 11.33
N GLU A 493 9.44 25.19 10.54
CA GLU A 493 10.48 24.41 9.88
C GLU A 493 11.24 25.25 8.88
N VAL A 494 10.54 26.11 8.12
CA VAL A 494 11.19 26.98 7.14
C VAL A 494 12.02 28.07 7.80
N PHE A 495 11.53 28.72 8.85
CA PHE A 495 12.36 29.64 9.63
C PHE A 495 13.63 28.94 10.15
N THR A 496 13.47 27.77 10.77
CA THR A 496 14.58 26.98 11.32
C THR A 496 15.57 26.57 10.23
N ARG A 497 15.06 26.10 9.09
CA ARG A 497 15.86 25.66 7.94
C ARG A 497 16.61 26.82 7.29
N THR A 498 15.95 27.96 7.06
CA THR A 498 16.59 29.17 6.55
C THR A 498 17.72 29.63 7.46
N MET A 499 17.50 29.66 8.78
CA MET A 499 18.53 30.05 9.75
C MET A 499 19.70 29.06 9.77
N LYS A 500 19.45 27.77 9.55
CA LYS A 500 20.48 26.73 9.42
C LYS A 500 21.28 26.88 8.12
N ASP A 501 20.59 26.99 6.98
CA ASP A 501 21.22 27.01 5.64
C ASP A 501 22.06 28.27 5.43
N LEU A 502 21.65 29.40 6.04
CA LEU A 502 22.43 30.63 6.09
C LEU A 502 23.53 30.63 7.16
N ASN A 503 23.79 29.50 7.82
CA ASN A 503 24.75 29.34 8.92
C ASN A 503 24.56 30.35 10.06
N ARG A 504 23.31 30.81 10.27
CA ARG A 504 23.00 31.80 11.28
C ARG A 504 22.74 31.18 12.65
N ALA A 505 22.19 29.97 12.71
CA ALA A 505 21.87 29.32 13.96
C ALA A 505 22.31 27.86 14.01
N THR A 506 22.71 27.42 15.21
CA THR A 506 22.91 25.99 15.51
C THR A 506 21.56 25.37 15.91
N ILE A 507 21.14 24.31 15.21
CA ILE A 507 19.86 23.64 15.47
C ILE A 507 20.09 22.47 16.42
N VAL A 508 19.30 22.38 17.49
CA VAL A 508 19.44 21.35 18.54
C VAL A 508 18.07 20.74 18.83
N GLY A 509 17.86 19.45 18.58
CA GLY A 509 16.59 18.81 18.87
C GLY A 509 16.31 17.55 18.07
N GLU A 510 15.07 17.10 18.15
CA GLU A 510 14.54 15.97 17.37
C GLU A 510 14.26 16.38 15.91
N PRO A 511 14.11 15.41 14.99
CA PRO A 511 13.53 15.66 13.68
C PRO A 511 12.17 16.36 13.78
N THR A 512 11.93 17.30 12.87
CA THR A 512 10.68 18.05 12.77
C THR A 512 9.59 17.24 12.05
N ILE A 513 8.36 17.75 11.98
CA ILE A 513 7.22 16.99 11.45
C ILE A 513 7.30 16.71 9.94
N GLY A 514 8.03 17.53 9.18
CA GLY A 514 8.11 17.46 7.72
C GLY A 514 6.89 18.05 7.01
N GLY A 515 6.25 19.08 7.60
CA GLY A 515 5.01 19.66 7.08
C GLY A 515 5.26 20.54 5.85
N SER A 516 4.48 20.34 4.79
CA SER A 516 4.51 21.21 3.60
C SER A 516 4.02 22.62 3.95
N LEU A 517 4.72 23.65 3.48
CA LEU A 517 4.26 25.04 3.59
C LEU A 517 3.04 25.34 2.72
N SER A 518 2.95 24.65 1.59
CA SER A 518 2.00 24.91 0.53
C SER A 518 1.68 23.58 -0.12
N SER A 519 0.52 23.02 0.18
CA SER A 519 -0.08 21.95 -0.60
C SER A 519 -1.50 22.37 -0.92
N GLY A 520 -1.87 22.27 -2.20
CA GLY A 520 -3.26 22.43 -2.61
C GLY A 520 -4.00 21.10 -2.47
N THR A 521 -5.25 21.16 -2.03
CA THR A 521 -6.15 20.02 -2.03
C THR A 521 -7.06 20.13 -3.23
N TYR A 522 -7.05 19.11 -4.10
CA TYR A 522 -7.78 19.12 -5.36
C TYR A 522 -8.65 17.88 -5.47
N GLN A 523 -9.93 18.07 -5.78
CA GLN A 523 -10.85 16.96 -6.02
C GLN A 523 -10.47 16.22 -7.31
N ILE A 524 -10.42 14.89 -7.26
CA ILE A 524 -10.15 14.04 -8.41
C ILE A 524 -11.49 13.79 -9.14
N ARG A 525 -11.67 14.46 -10.29
CA ARG A 525 -12.93 14.40 -11.06
C ARG A 525 -14.14 14.75 -10.16
N ASP A 526 -15.31 14.22 -10.49
CA ASP A 526 -16.53 14.34 -9.68
C ASP A 526 -16.64 13.15 -8.69
N SER A 527 -15.62 12.95 -7.85
CA SER A 527 -15.56 11.84 -6.88
C SER A 527 -15.33 12.32 -5.45
N VAL A 528 -15.45 11.38 -4.50
CA VAL A 528 -15.14 11.59 -3.07
C VAL A 528 -13.63 11.54 -2.76
N LEU A 529 -12.77 11.53 -3.79
CA LEU A 529 -11.32 11.50 -3.64
C LEU A 529 -10.70 12.88 -3.84
N TYR A 530 -9.71 13.18 -3.00
CA TYR A 530 -8.95 14.42 -3.04
C TYR A 530 -7.45 14.11 -3.06
N ALA A 531 -6.70 14.83 -3.88
CA ALA A 531 -5.25 14.79 -3.93
C ALA A 531 -4.66 16.02 -3.22
N SER A 532 -3.74 15.79 -2.29
CA SER A 532 -2.87 16.83 -1.74
C SER A 532 -1.61 16.93 -2.57
N ILE A 533 -1.40 18.08 -3.21
CA ILE A 533 -0.32 18.30 -4.18
C ILE A 533 0.52 19.52 -3.73
N PRO A 534 1.82 19.35 -3.44
CA PRO A 534 2.70 20.42 -3.01
C PRO A 534 3.31 21.26 -4.16
#